data_AF-A0A3P7Y299-F1
#
_entry.id   AF-A0A3P7Y299-F1
#
_cell.length_a   1.000
_cell.length_b   1.000
_cell.length_c   1.000
_cell.angle_alpha   90.00
_cell.angle_beta   90.00
_cell.angle_gamma   90.00
#
_symmetry.space_group_name_H-M   'P 1'
#
loop_
_entity.id
_entity.type
_entity.pdbx_description
1 polymer ?
#
loop_
_entity_poly.entity_id
_entity_poly.type
_entity_poly.pdbx_seq_one_letter_code
_entity_poly.pdbx_strand_id
1 'polypeptide(L)'
;MFTKKISVILVGTQCDLRANVSLVIDLCKNGEQPVSESKARMLSEELCTDYLECSALTQHNLKEVFDAAILTALRSKSSNTTTNRTSQHSTTSYATKITNMIRLTREPR
;
A
#
# COMPACT_ATOMS: atom_id res chain seq x y z
N MET A 1 -27.61 9.73 5.13
CA MET A 1 -26.61 9.44 4.08
C MET A 1 -25.72 8.31 4.61
N PHE A 2 -25.95 7.06 4.20
CA PHE A 2 -25.15 5.91 4.66
C PHE A 2 -23.92 5.76 3.77
N THR A 3 -22.83 6.45 4.12
CA THR A 3 -21.55 6.29 3.39
C THR A 3 -20.87 5.00 3.87
N LYS A 4 -20.81 4.01 3.00
CA LYS A 4 -20.02 2.78 3.17
C LYS A 4 -18.56 3.17 3.48
N LYS A 5 -18.00 2.64 4.56
CA LYS A 5 -16.58 2.83 4.89
C LYS A 5 -15.71 2.24 3.76
N ILE A 6 -14.83 3.07 3.18
CA ILE A 6 -13.93 2.70 2.09
C ILE A 6 -12.53 2.41 2.68
N SER A 7 -11.88 1.36 2.20
CA SER A 7 -10.48 1.06 2.49
C SER A 7 -9.56 1.93 1.64
N VAL A 8 -8.55 2.53 2.26
CA VAL A 8 -7.54 3.37 1.58
C VAL A 8 -6.15 2.81 1.88
N ILE A 9 -5.25 2.88 0.89
CA ILE A 9 -3.80 2.74 1.04
C ILE A 9 -3.14 3.97 0.39
N LEU A 10 -2.06 4.46 0.99
CA LEU A 10 -1.23 5.52 0.40
C LEU A 10 -0.12 4.88 -0.44
N VAL A 11 0.06 5.33 -1.68
CA VAL A 11 1.09 4.81 -2.57
C VAL A 11 1.96 5.94 -3.11
N GLY A 12 3.25 5.89 -2.82
CA GLY A 12 4.26 6.73 -3.47
C GLY A 12 4.63 6.14 -4.83
N THR A 13 4.33 6.85 -5.91
CA THR A 13 4.64 6.39 -7.27
C THR A 13 5.97 6.98 -7.77
N GLN A 14 6.54 6.37 -8.82
CA GLN A 14 7.75 6.86 -9.49
C GLN A 14 8.96 6.97 -8.55
N CYS A 15 9.09 6.02 -7.61
CA CYS A 15 10.17 6.05 -6.61
C CYS A 15 11.57 5.98 -7.24
N ASP A 16 11.69 5.46 -8.46
CA ASP A 16 12.92 5.44 -9.26
C ASP A 16 13.44 6.85 -9.60
N LEU A 17 12.56 7.84 -9.71
CA LEU A 17 12.92 9.20 -10.08
C LEU A 17 13.56 9.99 -8.92
N ARG A 18 13.46 9.50 -7.68
CA ARG A 18 14.03 10.17 -6.50
C ARG A 18 15.56 10.32 -6.58
N ALA A 19 16.23 9.41 -7.28
CA ALA A 19 17.68 9.45 -7.51
C ALA A 19 18.07 10.06 -8.87
N ASN A 20 17.10 10.48 -9.69
CA ASN A 20 17.38 11.06 -11.00
C ASN A 20 17.89 12.51 -10.84
N VAL A 21 19.19 12.70 -11.05
CA VAL A 21 19.86 14.00 -10.85
C VAL A 21 19.24 15.11 -11.70
N SER A 22 18.88 14.84 -12.96
CA SER A 22 18.29 15.86 -13.84
C SER A 22 16.95 16.35 -13.30
N LEU A 23 16.07 15.43 -12.90
CA LEU A 23 14.76 15.79 -12.35
C LEU A 23 14.88 16.49 -11.00
N VAL A 24 15.81 16.07 -10.15
CA VAL A 24 16.07 16.74 -8.87
C VAL A 24 16.51 18.18 -9.10
N ILE A 25 17.42 18.42 -10.04
CA ILE A 25 17.86 19.79 -10.40
C ILE A 25 16.67 20.63 -10.88
N ASP A 26 15.79 20.07 -11.72
CA ASP A 26 14.65 20.80 -12.25
C ASP A 26 13.59 21.10 -11.18
N LEU A 27 13.33 20.17 -10.26
CA LEU A 27 12.51 20.43 -9.07
C LEU A 27 13.10 21.54 -8.21
N CYS A 28 14.41 21.51 -7.95
CA CYS A 28 15.08 22.54 -7.16
C CYS A 28 15.00 23.93 -7.78
N LYS A 29 15.04 24.05 -9.12
CA LYS A 29 14.83 25.35 -9.82
C LYS A 29 13.46 25.96 -9.51
N ASN A 30 12.46 25.11 -9.24
CA ASN A 30 11.10 25.53 -8.88
C ASN A 30 10.91 25.65 -7.35
N GLY A 31 11.96 25.47 -6.54
CA GLY A 31 11.86 25.45 -5.08
C GLY A 31 11.21 24.17 -4.52
N GLU A 32 11.18 23.10 -5.31
CA GLU A 32 10.59 21.82 -4.95
C GLU A 32 11.66 20.75 -4.69
N GLN A 33 11.23 19.65 -4.07
CA GLN A 33 12.06 18.47 -3.85
C GLN A 33 11.19 17.21 -3.96
N PRO A 34 11.77 16.05 -4.35
CA PRO A 34 11.06 14.78 -4.29
C PRO A 34 10.49 14.52 -2.89
N VAL A 35 9.32 13.91 -2.82
CA VAL A 35 8.76 13.47 -1.53
C VAL A 35 9.67 12.39 -0.93
N SER A 36 10.13 12.61 0.29
CA SER A 36 10.90 11.61 1.03
C SER A 36 9.98 10.53 1.60
N GLU A 37 10.50 9.31 1.72
CA GLU A 37 9.76 8.18 2.30
C GLU A 37 9.27 8.52 3.72
N SER A 38 10.13 9.15 4.54
CA SER A 38 9.77 9.56 5.90
C SER A 38 8.58 10.54 5.93
N LYS A 39 8.53 11.53 5.02
CA LYS A 39 7.42 12.48 4.95
C LYS A 39 6.11 11.78 4.58
N ALA A 40 6.16 10.88 3.60
CA ALA A 40 4.99 10.12 3.19
C ALA A 40 4.52 9.13 4.27
N ARG A 41 5.45 8.53 5.03
CA ARG A 41 5.12 7.66 6.17
C ARG A 41 4.41 8.42 7.29
N MET A 42 4.89 9.62 7.65
CA MET A 42 4.19 10.48 8.63
C MET A 42 2.76 10.80 8.17
N LEU A 43 2.56 11.12 6.88
CA LEU A 43 1.22 11.35 6.34
C LEU A 43 0.36 10.08 6.41
N SER A 44 0.94 8.89 6.18
CA SER A 44 0.19 7.64 6.28
C SER A 44 -0.29 7.34 7.71
N GLU A 45 0.53 7.68 8.71
CA GLU A 45 0.18 7.56 10.12
C GLU A 45 -0.97 8.52 10.48
N GLU A 46 -0.90 9.77 10.02
CA GLU A 46 -1.97 10.77 10.20
C GLU A 46 -3.29 10.31 9.58
N LEU A 47 -3.23 9.69 8.40
CA LEU A 47 -4.40 9.16 7.68
C LEU A 47 -4.84 7.76 8.15
N CYS A 48 -4.14 7.16 9.12
CA CYS A 48 -4.39 5.79 9.59
C CYS A 48 -4.45 4.77 8.45
N THR A 49 -3.52 4.88 7.49
CA THR A 49 -3.46 4.06 6.27
C THR A 49 -2.10 3.40 6.11
N ASP A 50 -2.05 2.26 5.42
CA ASP A 50 -0.79 1.64 5.04
C ASP A 50 -0.09 2.47 3.95
N TYR A 51 1.24 2.51 3.95
CA TYR A 51 2.04 3.18 2.93
C TYR A 51 3.02 2.24 2.24
N LEU A 52 3.07 2.31 0.91
CA LEU A 52 4.01 1.59 0.06
C LEU A 52 4.56 2.52 -1.03
N GLU A 53 5.74 2.22 -1.55
CA GLU A 53 6.30 2.90 -2.72
C GLU A 53 6.44 1.94 -3.89
N CYS A 54 6.25 2.41 -5.12
CA CYS A 54 6.47 1.61 -6.31
C CYS A 54 7.02 2.42 -7.50
N SER A 55 7.58 1.69 -8.45
CA SER A 55 7.91 2.19 -9.78
C SER A 55 7.26 1.29 -10.82
N ALA A 56 6.37 1.87 -11.63
CA ALA A 56 5.83 1.18 -12.79
C ALA A 56 6.92 0.96 -13.87
N LEU A 57 7.88 1.89 -13.98
CA LEU A 57 8.96 1.83 -14.96
C LEU A 57 9.89 0.64 -14.73
N THR A 58 10.37 0.49 -13.50
CA THR A 58 11.28 -0.62 -13.14
C THR A 58 10.54 -1.87 -12.64
N GLN A 59 9.20 -1.82 -12.60
CA GLN A 59 8.34 -2.82 -11.97
C GLN A 59 8.74 -3.13 -10.51
N HIS A 60 9.33 -2.15 -9.82
CA HIS A 60 9.68 -2.26 -8.42
C HIS A 60 8.42 -2.17 -7.57
N ASN A 61 8.20 -3.19 -6.72
CA ASN A 61 7.14 -3.26 -5.71
C ASN A 61 5.69 -3.11 -6.25
N LEU A 62 5.50 -3.21 -7.56
CA LEU A 62 4.21 -2.98 -8.20
C LEU A 62 3.18 -4.04 -7.77
N LYS A 63 3.60 -5.30 -7.71
CA LYS A 63 2.72 -6.41 -7.32
C LYS A 63 2.28 -6.27 -5.86
N GLU A 64 3.21 -5.94 -4.98
CA GLU A 64 2.98 -5.75 -3.55
C GLU A 64 1.96 -4.64 -3.27
N VAL A 65 1.99 -3.54 -4.03
CA VAL A 65 0.98 -2.48 -3.93
C VAL A 65 -0.43 -3.01 -4.23
N PHE A 66 -0.59 -3.80 -5.29
CA PHE A 66 -1.89 -4.40 -5.62
C PHE A 66 -2.31 -5.47 -4.59
N ASP A 67 -1.38 -6.30 -4.13
CA ASP A 67 -1.64 -7.31 -3.10
C ASP A 67 -2.11 -6.66 -1.79
N ALA A 68 -1.47 -5.55 -1.39
CA ALA A 68 -1.87 -4.76 -0.23
C ALA A 68 -3.28 -4.18 -0.40
N ALA A 69 -3.60 -3.59 -1.56
CA ALA A 69 -4.94 -3.06 -1.83
C ALA A 69 -6.04 -4.12 -1.69
N ILE A 70 -5.80 -5.31 -2.25
CA ILE A 70 -6.74 -6.45 -2.16
C ILE A 70 -6.93 -6.86 -0.70
N LEU A 71 -5.85 -7.04 0.05
CA LEU A 71 -5.89 -7.44 1.45
C LEU A 71 -6.61 -6.40 2.32
N THR A 72 -6.34 -5.10 2.12
CA THR A 72 -6.99 -4.01 2.86
C THR A 72 -8.48 -3.94 2.56
N ALA A 73 -8.88 -4.17 1.31
CA ALA A 73 -10.30 -4.23 0.93
C ALA A 73 -11.03 -5.43 1.56
N LEU A 74 -10.37 -6.60 1.64
CA LEU A 74 -10.94 -7.80 2.25
C LEU A 74 -11.11 -7.65 3.78
N ARG A 75 -10.10 -7.09 4.46
CA ARG A 75 -10.15 -6.82 5.91
C ARG A 75 -11.32 -5.91 6.28
N SER A 76 -11.59 -4.87 5.49
CA SER A 76 -12.71 -3.95 5.75
C SER A 76 -14.10 -4.54 5.53
N LYS A 77 -14.24 -5.63 4.76
CA LYS A 77 -15.53 -6.32 4.62
C LYS A 77 -15.84 -7.22 5.81
N SER A 78 -14.81 -7.84 6.40
CA SER A 78 -14.98 -8.76 7.53
C SER A 78 -15.42 -8.08 8.83
N SER A 79 -15.18 -6.77 9.00
CA SER A 79 -15.49 -6.03 10.23
C SER A 79 -16.95 -5.60 10.37
N ASN A 80 -17.82 -5.83 9.38
CA ASN A 80 -19.24 -5.46 9.43
C ASN A 80 -20.15 -6.58 9.97
N THR A 81 -19.59 -7.71 10.40
CA THR A 81 -20.34 -8.79 11.05
C THR A 81 -20.12 -8.65 12.56
N THR A 82 -21.11 -8.12 13.26
CA THR A 82 -21.12 -7.99 14.73
C THR A 82 -20.84 -9.35 15.38
N THR A 83 -20.09 -9.30 16.50
CA THR A 83 -20.19 -10.12 17.74
C THR A 83 -18.93 -10.91 18.13
N ASN A 84 -18.43 -10.54 19.31
CA ASN A 84 -17.56 -11.25 20.25
C ASN A 84 -16.03 -11.34 20.02
N ARG A 85 -15.33 -10.65 20.93
CA ARG A 85 -14.02 -11.01 21.47
C ARG A 85 -14.01 -12.51 21.79
N THR A 86 -13.28 -13.29 21.00
CA THR A 86 -12.45 -14.45 21.36
C THR A 86 -12.11 -15.19 20.06
N SER A 87 -10.85 -15.59 19.90
CA SER A 87 -10.30 -16.41 18.79
C SER A 87 -9.73 -15.65 17.59
N GLN A 88 -8.44 -15.27 17.70
CA GLN A 88 -7.53 -14.86 16.60
C GLN A 88 -7.30 -15.94 15.50
N HIS A 89 -8.17 -16.94 15.35
CA HIS A 89 -7.86 -18.16 14.59
C HIS A 89 -8.53 -18.28 13.20
N SER A 90 -9.59 -17.51 12.89
CA SER A 90 -10.35 -17.68 11.63
C SER A 90 -9.98 -16.71 10.50
N THR A 91 -9.70 -15.43 10.81
CA THR A 91 -9.29 -14.41 9.81
C THR A 91 -7.88 -14.65 9.28
N THR A 92 -7.01 -15.19 10.13
CA THR A 92 -5.66 -15.67 9.78
C THR A 92 -5.73 -16.72 8.66
N SER A 93 -6.76 -17.57 8.61
CA SER A 93 -6.85 -18.65 7.62
C SER A 93 -7.08 -18.15 6.19
N TYR A 94 -8.04 -17.24 5.95
CA TYR A 94 -8.31 -16.70 4.62
C TYR A 94 -7.24 -15.73 4.15
N ALA A 95 -6.77 -14.82 5.01
CA ALA A 95 -5.68 -13.92 4.68
C ALA A 95 -4.40 -14.72 4.36
N THR A 96 -4.08 -15.76 5.12
CA THR A 96 -2.91 -16.63 4.86
C THR A 96 -3.08 -17.44 3.59
N LYS A 97 -4.27 -17.98 3.31
CA LYS A 97 -4.56 -18.68 2.03
C LYS A 97 -4.39 -17.75 0.84
N ILE A 98 -4.87 -16.51 0.92
CA ILE A 98 -4.74 -15.51 -0.13
C ILE A 98 -3.28 -15.08 -0.28
N THR A 99 -2.58 -14.76 0.81
CA THR A 99 -1.14 -14.45 0.79
C THR A 99 -0.32 -15.58 0.19
N ASN A 100 -0.63 -16.84 0.52
CA ASN A 100 0.04 -18.01 -0.05
C ASN A 100 -0.29 -18.17 -1.54
N MET A 101 -1.54 -18.00 -1.95
CA MET A 101 -1.95 -18.10 -3.36
C MET A 101 -1.35 -16.98 -4.22
N ILE A 102 -1.30 -15.76 -3.67
CA ILE A 102 -0.62 -14.60 -4.22
C ILE A 102 0.89 -14.86 -4.38
N ARG A 103 1.51 -15.53 -3.40
CA ARG A 103 2.92 -15.92 -3.43
C ARG A 103 3.20 -17.02 -4.45
N LEU A 104 2.30 -17.99 -4.58
CA LEU A 104 2.39 -19.12 -5.52
C LEU A 104 2.18 -18.72 -6.99
N THR A 105 1.51 -17.59 -7.23
CA THR A 105 1.33 -17.00 -8.57
C THR A 105 2.44 -16.03 -8.97
N ARG A 106 3.48 -15.89 -8.14
CA ARG A 106 4.69 -15.14 -8.50
C ARG A 106 5.57 -16.03 -9.36
N GLU A 107 5.54 -15.82 -10.67
CA GLU A 107 6.59 -16.35 -11.53
C GLU A 107 7.95 -15.78 -11.08
N PRO A 108 9.01 -16.61 -10.99
CA PRO A 108 10.36 -16.09 -10.83
C PRO A 108 10.68 -15.25 -12.08
N ARG A 109 10.97 -13.97 -11.87
CA ARG A 109 11.49 -13.08 -12.93
C ARG A 109 12.96 -13.37 -13.17
#